data_AF-A0A9D5TFA7-F1
#
_entry.id   AF-A0A9D5TFA7-F1
#
_cell.length_a   1.000
_cell.length_b   1.000
_cell.length_c   1.000
_cell.angle_alpha   90.00
_cell.angle_beta   90.00
_cell.angle_gamma   90.00
#
_symmetry.space_group_name_H-M   'P 1'
#
loop_
_entity.id
_entity.type
_entity.pdbx_description
1 polymer ?
#
loop_
_entity_poly.entity_id
_entity_poly.type
_entity_poly.pdbx_seq_one_letter_code
_entity_poly.pdbx_strand_id
1 'polypeptide(L)'
;MRKGQKKRVWTPEQKSEIVHKHLDEHISVRTLEREYTADRSVICRWVKEYIAEGESAFIPKGHPGNPFAALHTSKKLSELERLRLIVAKLEIENERLKKGYWVEGVGANKVFVTRPDKSMKSSKH
;
A
#
# COMPACT_ATOMS: atom_id res chain seq x y z
N MET A 1 -10.45 -20.41 -1.37
CA MET A 1 -9.06 -20.91 -1.33
C MET A 1 -8.82 -21.62 0.00
N ARG A 2 -8.12 -22.76 -0.01
CA ARG A 2 -7.84 -23.52 1.23
C ARG A 2 -6.63 -22.88 1.96
N LYS A 3 -6.65 -22.87 3.30
CA LYS A 3 -5.58 -22.32 4.14
C LYS A 3 -4.26 -23.05 3.80
N GLY A 4 -3.23 -22.33 3.36
CA GLY A 4 -1.90 -22.89 3.05
C GLY A 4 -1.51 -23.01 1.56
N GLN A 5 -2.39 -22.68 0.61
CA GLN A 5 -1.99 -22.65 -0.81
C GLN A 5 -1.02 -21.49 -1.08
N LYS A 6 0.18 -21.82 -1.61
CA LYS A 6 1.14 -20.81 -2.07
C LYS A 6 0.52 -20.03 -3.22
N LYS A 7 0.39 -18.70 -3.05
CA LYS A 7 -0.06 -17.81 -4.11
C LYS A 7 1.01 -17.76 -5.20
N ARG A 8 0.60 -17.92 -6.45
CA ARG A 8 1.49 -17.70 -7.59
C ARG A 8 1.94 -16.23 -7.61
N VAL A 9 3.24 -16.02 -7.80
CA VAL A 9 3.85 -14.70 -7.98
C VAL A 9 4.15 -14.53 -9.45
N TRP A 10 3.80 -13.36 -10.00
CA TRP A 10 4.03 -12.98 -11.39
C TRP A 10 5.07 -11.89 -11.44
N THR A 11 6.15 -12.10 -12.19
CA THR A 11 7.16 -11.05 -12.39
C THR A 11 6.62 -9.97 -13.32
N PRO A 12 7.14 -8.74 -13.26
CA PRO A 12 6.75 -7.67 -14.18
C PRO A 12 6.94 -8.08 -15.65
N GLU A 13 8.03 -8.77 -15.95
CA GLU A 13 8.39 -9.21 -17.31
C GLU A 13 7.37 -10.21 -17.85
N GLN A 14 6.94 -11.17 -17.03
CA GLN A 14 5.90 -12.14 -17.40
C GLN A 14 4.56 -11.47 -17.69
N LYS A 15 4.21 -10.42 -16.93
CA LYS A 15 2.98 -9.67 -17.18
C LYS A 15 3.07 -8.91 -18.49
N SER A 16 4.19 -8.24 -18.74
CA SER A 16 4.44 -7.53 -20.01
C SER A 16 4.37 -8.49 -21.20
N GLU A 17 5.02 -9.64 -21.13
CA GLU A 17 4.99 -10.65 -22.21
C GLU A 17 3.55 -11.08 -22.55
N ILE A 18 2.75 -11.40 -21.54
CA ILE A 18 1.35 -11.81 -21.72
C ILE A 18 0.52 -10.69 -22.36
N VAL A 19 0.76 -9.43 -21.95
CA VAL A 19 0.05 -8.28 -22.52
C VAL A 19 0.48 -8.00 -23.96
N HIS A 20 1.77 -8.07 -24.28
CA HIS A 20 2.28 -7.92 -25.64
C HIS A 20 1.74 -9.00 -26.58
N LYS A 21 1.72 -10.26 -26.14
CA LYS A 21 1.07 -11.36 -26.90
C LYS A 21 -0.40 -11.08 -27.19
N HIS A 22 -1.11 -10.41 -26.28
CA HIS A 22 -2.51 -10.06 -26.51
C HIS A 22 -2.68 -8.84 -27.44
N LEU A 23 -1.89 -7.79 -27.24
CA LEU A 23 -2.03 -6.52 -27.94
C LEU A 23 -1.39 -6.52 -29.33
N ASP A 24 -0.18 -7.09 -29.46
CA ASP A 24 0.64 -7.04 -30.67
C ASP A 24 0.42 -8.30 -31.54
N GLU A 25 0.39 -9.48 -30.92
CA GLU A 25 0.18 -10.76 -31.64
C GLU A 25 -1.32 -11.13 -31.76
N HIS A 26 -2.21 -10.31 -31.19
CA HIS A 26 -3.67 -10.52 -31.19
C HIS A 26 -4.12 -11.90 -30.68
N ILE A 27 -3.33 -12.53 -29.81
CA ILE A 27 -3.67 -13.82 -29.21
C ILE A 27 -4.85 -13.63 -28.26
N SER A 28 -5.87 -14.49 -28.37
CA SER A 28 -7.04 -14.40 -27.49
C SER A 28 -6.67 -14.64 -26.02
N VAL A 29 -7.31 -13.92 -25.10
CA VAL A 29 -7.12 -14.10 -23.65
C VAL A 29 -7.39 -15.55 -23.22
N ARG A 30 -8.31 -16.26 -23.91
CA ARG A 30 -8.62 -17.67 -23.64
C ARG A 30 -7.46 -18.61 -23.99
N THR A 31 -6.68 -18.26 -25.02
CA THR A 31 -5.46 -19.00 -25.38
C THR A 31 -4.38 -18.77 -24.33
N LEU A 32 -4.16 -17.50 -23.94
CA LEU A 32 -3.17 -17.12 -22.92
C LEU A 32 -3.50 -17.71 -21.54
N GLU A 33 -4.77 -17.81 -21.19
CA GLU A 33 -5.23 -18.46 -19.96
C GLU A 33 -4.76 -19.92 -19.89
N ARG A 34 -4.84 -20.65 -21.01
CA ARG A 34 -4.41 -22.06 -21.08
C ARG A 34 -2.89 -22.19 -21.08
N GLU A 35 -2.20 -21.34 -21.83
CA GLU A 35 -0.74 -21.38 -21.97
C GLU A 35 -0.05 -21.00 -20.67
N TYR A 36 -0.46 -19.88 -20.07
CA TYR A 36 0.16 -19.36 -18.87
C TYR A 36 -0.51 -19.84 -17.59
N THR A 37 -1.63 -20.56 -17.65
CA THR A 37 -2.43 -20.95 -16.47
C THR A 37 -2.81 -19.73 -15.61
N ALA A 38 -3.14 -18.61 -16.28
CA ALA A 38 -3.51 -17.35 -15.65
C ALA A 38 -5.01 -17.12 -15.83
N ASP A 39 -5.72 -16.82 -14.75
CA ASP A 39 -7.16 -16.54 -14.85
C ASP A 39 -7.44 -15.42 -15.85
N ARG A 40 -8.44 -15.61 -16.71
CA ARG A 40 -8.85 -14.62 -17.72
C ARG A 40 -9.03 -13.21 -17.14
N SER A 41 -9.65 -13.11 -15.96
CA SER A 41 -9.87 -11.83 -15.27
C SER A 41 -8.58 -11.12 -14.88
N VAL A 42 -7.53 -11.89 -14.53
CA VAL A 42 -6.21 -11.34 -14.18
C VAL A 42 -5.52 -10.79 -15.42
N ILE A 43 -5.57 -11.52 -16.54
CA ILE A 43 -5.00 -11.06 -17.82
C ILE A 43 -5.72 -9.78 -18.29
N CYS A 44 -7.06 -9.76 -18.29
CA CYS A 44 -7.81 -8.57 -18.68
C CYS A 44 -7.50 -7.36 -17.80
N ARG A 45 -7.23 -7.56 -16.51
CA ARG A 45 -6.79 -6.48 -15.63
C ARG A 45 -5.42 -5.95 -16.03
N TRP A 46 -4.44 -6.82 -16.30
CA TRP A 46 -3.11 -6.38 -16.73
C TRP A 46 -3.13 -5.63 -18.05
N VAL A 47 -3.95 -6.06 -19.02
CA VAL A 47 -4.14 -5.33 -20.27
C VAL A 47 -4.66 -3.93 -20.01
N LYS A 48 -5.65 -3.76 -19.12
CA LYS A 48 -6.17 -2.44 -18.75
C LYS A 48 -5.12 -1.58 -18.05
N GLU A 49 -4.39 -2.15 -17.10
CA GLU A 49 -3.30 -1.49 -16.37
C GLU A 49 -2.20 -1.02 -17.34
N TYR A 50 -1.84 -1.85 -18.31
CA TYR A 50 -0.84 -1.53 -19.34
C TYR A 50 -1.31 -0.45 -20.30
N ILE A 51 -2.57 -0.47 -20.74
CA ILE A 51 -3.12 0.61 -21.60
C ILE A 51 -3.10 1.97 -20.86
N ALA A 52 -3.30 1.97 -19.54
CA ALA A 52 -3.36 3.20 -18.75
C ALA A 52 -1.97 3.75 -18.38
N GLU A 53 -1.06 2.89 -17.92
CA GLU A 53 0.23 3.30 -17.32
C GLU A 53 1.46 2.71 -18.06
N GLY A 54 1.27 1.92 -19.12
CA GLY A 54 2.34 1.25 -19.86
C GLY A 54 3.06 0.19 -19.00
N GLU A 55 4.35 -0.04 -19.27
CA GLU A 55 5.18 -0.95 -18.47
C GLU A 55 5.30 -0.54 -17.00
N SER A 56 5.11 0.76 -16.70
CA SER A 56 5.20 1.27 -15.33
C SER A 56 4.10 0.71 -14.41
N ALA A 57 3.00 0.22 -15.00
CA ALA A 57 1.91 -0.44 -14.28
C ALA A 57 2.37 -1.69 -13.52
N PHE A 58 3.42 -2.35 -14.01
CA PHE A 58 3.92 -3.60 -13.44
C PHE A 58 5.12 -3.40 -12.51
N ILE A 59 5.67 -2.19 -12.43
CA ILE A 59 6.71 -1.86 -11.46
C ILE A 59 6.08 -1.97 -10.06
N PRO A 60 6.63 -2.80 -9.16
CA PRO A 60 6.13 -2.88 -7.80
C PRO A 60 6.19 -1.50 -7.15
N LYS A 61 5.02 -0.89 -6.95
CA LYS A 61 4.89 0.33 -6.14
C LYS A 61 5.23 -0.10 -4.72
N GLY A 62 6.47 0.14 -4.29
CA GLY A 62 6.93 -0.23 -2.96
C GLY A 62 5.93 0.32 -1.94
N HIS A 63 5.43 -0.55 -1.06
CA HIS A 63 4.63 -0.05 0.06
C HIS A 63 5.60 0.56 1.06
N PRO A 64 5.62 1.90 1.25
CA PRO A 64 6.37 2.47 2.35
C PRO A 64 5.75 1.89 3.61
N GLY A 65 6.50 1.01 4.29
CA GLY A 65 6.08 0.49 5.58
C GLY A 65 5.87 1.62 6.58
N ASN A 66 5.49 1.29 7.81
CA ASN A 66 5.39 2.32 8.85
C ASN A 66 6.76 3.02 9.01
N PRO A 67 6.86 4.34 8.74
CA PRO A 67 8.14 5.06 8.86
C PRO A 67 8.69 5.03 10.29
N PHE A 68 7.81 4.88 11.29
CA PHE A 68 8.19 4.76 12.69
C PHE A 68 8.60 3.33 13.10
N ALA A 69 8.53 2.34 12.21
CA ALA A 69 8.95 0.97 12.52
C ALA A 69 10.43 0.89 12.91
N ALA A 70 11.27 1.73 12.30
CA ALA A 70 12.70 1.81 12.59
C ALA A 70 13.02 2.11 14.06
N LEU A 71 12.11 2.77 14.80
CA LEU A 71 12.26 3.01 16.24
C LEU A 71 12.30 1.72 17.08
N HIS A 72 11.78 0.61 16.54
CA HIS A 72 11.68 -0.67 17.24
C HIS A 72 12.47 -1.79 16.54
N THR A 73 12.64 -1.71 15.22
CA THR A 73 13.26 -2.79 14.44
C THR A 73 14.73 -2.58 14.12
N SER A 74 15.20 -1.33 14.07
CA SER A 74 16.57 -1.02 13.67
C SER A 74 17.54 -1.09 14.86
N LYS A 75 18.62 -1.85 14.70
CA LYS A 75 19.72 -1.94 15.69
C LYS A 75 20.79 -0.86 15.52
N LYS A 76 20.82 -0.16 14.38
CA LYS A 76 21.88 0.79 14.00
C LYS A 76 21.35 2.21 13.74
N LEU A 77 20.18 2.54 14.28
CA LEU A 77 19.59 3.87 14.12
C LEU A 77 20.43 4.91 14.88
N SER A 78 20.90 5.96 14.21
CA SER A 78 21.62 7.03 14.90
C SER A 78 20.69 7.77 15.87
N GLU A 79 21.26 8.40 16.90
CA GLU A 79 20.49 9.17 17.86
C GLU A 79 19.71 10.31 17.20
N LEU A 80 20.33 11.01 16.24
CA LEU A 80 19.68 12.07 15.46
C LEU A 80 18.49 11.55 14.65
N GLU A 81 18.62 10.42 13.96
CA GLU A 81 17.51 9.83 13.20
C GLU A 81 16.38 9.35 14.13
N ARG A 82 16.75 8.76 15.27
CA ARG A 82 15.78 8.34 16.29
C ARG A 82 14.99 9.52 16.84
N LEU A 83 15.67 10.62 17.16
CA LEU A 83 15.04 11.85 17.65
C LEU A 83 14.11 12.45 16.58
N ARG A 84 14.55 12.53 15.33
CA ARG A 84 13.71 13.00 14.21
C ARG A 84 12.40 12.20 14.10
N LEU A 85 12.48 10.87 14.19
CA LEU A 85 11.31 10.00 14.16
C LEU A 85 10.40 10.19 15.37
N ILE A 86 10.97 10.36 16.57
CA ILE A 86 10.19 10.61 17.80
C ILE A 86 9.46 11.95 17.73
N VAL A 87 10.16 13.01 17.32
CA VAL A 87 9.57 14.35 17.15
C VAL A 87 8.41 14.30 16.16
N ALA A 88 8.62 13.72 14.97
CA ALA A 88 7.56 13.57 13.98
C ALA A 88 6.36 12.77 14.51
N LYS A 89 6.59 11.72 15.29
CA LYS A 89 5.50 10.94 15.93
C LYS A 89 4.72 11.77 16.95
N LEU A 90 5.41 12.58 17.74
CA LEU A 90 4.80 13.47 18.74
C LEU A 90 4.06 14.64 18.09
N GLU A 91 4.54 15.18 16.98
CA GLU A 91 3.88 16.25 16.23
C GLU A 91 2.53 15.77 15.68
N ILE A 92 2.49 14.59 15.07
CA ILE A 92 1.24 13.96 14.59
C ILE A 92 0.26 13.76 15.76
N GLU A 93 0.75 13.26 16.89
CA GLU A 93 -0.08 13.04 18.08
C GLU A 93 -0.62 14.36 18.64
N ASN A 94 0.22 15.39 18.75
CA ASN A 94 -0.19 16.72 19.19
C ASN A 94 -1.22 17.34 18.25
N GLU A 95 -1.02 17.26 16.93
CA GLU A 95 -1.98 17.76 15.96
C GLU A 95 -3.34 17.05 16.10
N ARG A 96 -3.31 15.74 16.26
CA ARG A 96 -4.50 14.91 16.48
C ARG A 96 -5.24 15.28 17.77
N LEU A 97 -4.53 15.43 18.88
CA LEU A 97 -5.09 15.84 20.17
C LEU A 97 -5.64 17.28 20.12
N LYS A 98 -4.96 18.20 19.42
CA LYS A 98 -5.45 19.57 19.18
C LYS A 98 -6.77 19.57 18.39
N LYS A 99 -6.96 18.63 17.47
CA LYS A 99 -8.23 18.42 16.75
C LYS A 99 -9.30 17.68 17.60
N GLY A 100 -8.97 17.25 18.82
CA GLY A 100 -9.90 16.61 19.75
C GLY A 100 -10.11 15.11 19.53
N TYR A 101 -9.26 14.46 18.74
CA TYR A 101 -9.31 13.01 18.52
C TYR A 101 -8.46 12.27 19.55
N TRP A 102 -9.06 11.28 20.22
CA TRP A 102 -8.40 10.35 21.14
C TRP A 102 -8.25 8.97 20.49
N VAL A 103 -7.28 8.18 20.95
CA VAL A 103 -7.05 6.84 20.42
C VAL A 103 -7.29 5.87 21.55
N GLU A 104 -8.13 4.88 21.26
CA GLU A 104 -8.33 3.71 22.11
C GLU A 104 -7.84 2.48 21.38
N GLY A 105 -7.23 1.55 22.12
CA GLY A 105 -6.66 0.33 21.56
C GLY A 105 -5.39 0.52 20.72
N VAL A 106 -4.85 -0.61 20.24
CA VAL A 106 -3.64 -0.69 19.44
C VAL A 106 -3.80 -1.68 18.30
N GLY A 107 -2.95 -1.56 17.26
CA GLY A 107 -2.96 -2.48 16.12
C GLY A 107 -4.32 -2.52 15.42
N ALA A 108 -4.84 -3.72 15.18
CA ALA A 108 -6.13 -3.93 14.53
C ALA A 108 -7.34 -3.40 15.32
N ASN A 109 -7.19 -3.20 16.64
CA ASN A 109 -8.25 -2.70 17.53
C ASN A 109 -8.14 -1.19 17.78
N LYS A 110 -7.31 -0.47 16.99
CA LYS A 110 -7.11 0.96 17.16
C LYS A 110 -8.35 1.73 16.65
N VAL A 111 -8.99 2.49 17.53
CA VAL A 111 -10.18 3.30 17.23
C VAL A 111 -9.91 4.77 17.57
N PHE A 112 -10.37 5.69 16.73
CA PHE A 112 -10.32 7.12 16.99
C PHE A 112 -11.66 7.60 17.55
N VAL A 113 -11.63 8.18 18.76
CA VAL A 113 -12.82 8.65 19.47
C VAL A 113 -12.83 10.17 19.50
N THR A 114 -13.95 10.78 19.12
CA THR A 114 -14.15 12.24 19.20
C THR A 114 -14.96 12.54 20.46
N ARG A 115 -14.53 13.52 21.25
CA ARG A 115 -15.29 13.92 22.45
C ARG A 115 -16.54 14.72 22.06
N PRO A 116 -17.73 14.43 22.60
CA PRO A 116 -18.82 15.39 22.58
C PRO A 116 -18.43 16.55 23.52
N ASP A 117 -18.54 17.78 23.06
CA ASP A 117 -18.40 19.02 23.85
C ASP A 117 -16.98 19.55 24.17
N LYS A 118 -16.13 19.77 23.15
CA LYS A 118 -15.14 20.87 23.22
C LYS A 118 -15.23 21.73 21.98
N SER A 119 -15.88 22.89 22.11
CA SER A 119 -15.92 23.92 21.07
C SER A 119 -14.50 24.29 20.62
N MET A 120 -14.19 24.08 19.34
CA MET A 120 -13.03 24.68 18.69
C MET A 120 -13.27 26.19 18.59
N LYS A 121 -12.97 26.95 19.65
CA LYS A 121 -12.79 28.39 19.48
C LYS A 121 -11.49 28.58 18.73
N SER A 122 -11.59 28.87 17.43
CA SER A 122 -10.47 29.39 16.66
C SER A 122 -10.02 30.71 17.32
N SER A 123 -8.81 30.74 17.88
CA SER A 123 -8.21 32.01 18.26
C SER A 123 -7.84 32.73 16.96
N LYS A 124 -8.61 33.76 16.60
CA LYS A 124 -8.18 34.73 15.59
C LYS A 124 -7.03 35.52 16.21
N HIS A 125 -5.85 35.42 15.61
CA HIS A 125 -4.79 36.41 15.72
C HIS A 125 -4.41 36.83 14.31
#